data_AF-A0A804PW01-F1
#
_entry.id   AF-A0A804PW01-F1
#
_cell.length_a   1.000
_cell.length_b   1.000
_cell.length_c   1.000
_cell.angle_alpha   90.00
_cell.angle_beta   90.00
_cell.angle_gamma   90.00
#
_symmetry.space_group_name_H-M   'P 1'
#
loop_
_entity.id
_entity.type
_entity.pdbx_description
1 polymer ?
#
loop_
_entity_poly.entity_id
_entity_poly.type
_entity_poly.pdbx_seq_one_letter_code
_entity_poly.pdbx_strand_id
1 'polypeptide(L)'
;RIKHRSRQDGVHRQCDESLVALFYVVHGEKEESKGIDAKASGPGGSFDITKLGASGNGKTDSTKAVQEAWASACGGTGKQTILIPKGDFLVGQLNFTGPCKGDVTI
;
A
#
# COMPACT_ATOMS: atom_id res chain seq x y z
N ARG A 1 -29.45 -41.90 -23.42
CA ARG A 1 -27.99 -41.82 -23.18
C ARG A 1 -27.36 -41.08 -24.37
N ILE A 2 -27.40 -39.75 -24.37
CA ILE A 2 -26.86 -38.91 -25.45
C ILE A 2 -25.57 -38.28 -24.94
N LYS A 3 -24.50 -38.43 -25.71
CA LYS A 3 -23.15 -37.95 -25.42
C LYS A 3 -22.99 -36.55 -26.02
N HIS A 4 -22.45 -35.61 -25.25
CA HIS A 4 -21.72 -34.48 -25.79
C HIS A 4 -20.29 -34.55 -25.24
N ARG A 5 -19.33 -34.77 -26.14
CA ARG A 5 -17.90 -34.61 -25.89
C ARG A 5 -17.50 -33.30 -26.57
N SER A 6 -17.50 -32.21 -25.81
CA SER A 6 -16.92 -30.95 -26.26
C SER A 6 -15.45 -30.92 -25.86
N ARG A 7 -14.65 -30.90 -26.91
CA ARG A 7 -13.21 -30.78 -27.07
C ARG A 7 -12.45 -30.02 -25.96
N GLN A 8 -11.35 -30.64 -25.55
CA GLN A 8 -10.25 -30.03 -24.80
C GLN A 8 -9.45 -29.17 -25.78
N ASP A 9 -9.58 -27.86 -25.67
CA ASP A 9 -8.61 -26.89 -26.20
C ASP A 9 -8.32 -25.91 -25.06
N GLY A 10 -7.06 -25.50 -24.99
CA GLY A 10 -6.35 -25.06 -23.79
C GLY A 10 -6.89 -23.85 -23.03
N VAL A 11 -6.26 -23.69 -21.87
CA VAL A 11 -6.40 -22.64 -20.86
C VAL A 11 -6.72 -21.23 -21.42
N HIS A 12 -7.83 -20.67 -20.92
CA HIS A 12 -8.12 -19.25 -20.67
C HIS A 12 -8.54 -18.32 -21.83
N ARG A 13 -9.86 -18.13 -21.99
CA ARG A 13 -10.43 -16.88 -22.53
C ARG A 13 -11.82 -16.53 -21.95
N GLN A 14 -12.05 -16.82 -20.67
CA GLN A 14 -13.32 -16.49 -19.98
C GLN A 14 -13.23 -15.33 -18.98
N CYS A 15 -12.25 -14.42 -19.14
CA CYS A 15 -12.17 -13.17 -18.37
C CYS A 15 -11.94 -11.96 -19.31
N ASP A 16 -12.82 -11.75 -20.29
CA ASP A 16 -12.81 -10.55 -21.15
C ASP A 16 -13.72 -9.42 -20.63
N GLU A 17 -14.03 -9.43 -19.33
CA GLU A 17 -14.64 -8.28 -18.62
C GLU A 17 -13.66 -7.69 -17.58
N SER A 18 -12.70 -8.51 -17.11
CA SER A 18 -11.63 -8.06 -16.21
C SER A 18 -10.62 -7.14 -16.89
N LEU A 19 -10.33 -7.31 -18.19
CA LEU A 19 -9.39 -6.42 -18.89
C LEU A 19 -9.98 -5.03 -19.09
N VAL A 20 -11.28 -4.92 -19.39
CA VAL A 20 -11.99 -3.64 -19.48
C VAL A 20 -12.02 -2.95 -18.11
N ALA A 21 -12.28 -3.71 -17.04
CA ALA A 21 -12.15 -3.20 -15.66
C ALA A 21 -10.72 -2.72 -15.36
N LEU A 22 -9.69 -3.45 -15.80
CA LEU A 22 -8.29 -3.00 -15.66
C LEU A 22 -8.00 -1.75 -16.51
N PHE A 23 -8.56 -1.61 -17.71
CA PHE A 23 -8.43 -0.38 -18.51
C PHE A 23 -9.10 0.81 -17.84
N TYR A 24 -10.30 0.65 -17.27
CA TYR A 24 -10.96 1.70 -16.49
C TYR A 24 -10.19 2.04 -15.20
N VAL A 25 -9.54 1.07 -14.57
CA VAL A 25 -8.66 1.30 -13.42
C VAL A 25 -7.35 1.99 -13.84
N VAL A 26 -6.82 1.72 -15.04
CA VAL A 26 -5.60 2.36 -15.55
C VAL A 26 -5.86 3.79 -16.09
N HIS A 27 -7.05 4.07 -16.63
CA HIS A 27 -7.41 5.37 -17.22
C HIS A 27 -8.34 6.23 -16.34
N GLY A 28 -8.74 5.75 -15.16
CA GLY A 28 -9.50 6.52 -14.17
C GLY A 28 -8.60 7.44 -13.35
N GLU A 29 -8.85 8.75 -13.46
CA GLU A 29 -8.08 9.80 -12.79
C GLU A 29 -8.24 9.80 -11.27
N LYS A 30 -7.09 9.72 -10.56
CA LYS A 30 -6.79 10.16 -9.17
C LYS A 30 -7.70 9.56 -8.09
N GLU A 31 -7.21 8.70 -7.19
CA GLU A 31 -6.16 8.98 -6.22
C GLU A 31 -5.24 7.77 -6.02
N GLU A 32 -3.99 8.03 -5.64
CA GLU A 32 -2.85 7.10 -5.57
C GLU A 32 -3.16 5.81 -4.81
N SER A 33 -3.76 4.88 -5.54
CA SER A 33 -3.78 3.48 -5.23
C SER A 33 -2.41 2.96 -5.63
N LYS A 34 -1.42 3.06 -4.73
CA LYS A 34 -0.23 2.21 -4.80
C LYS A 34 -0.74 0.81 -5.05
N GLY A 35 -0.39 0.28 -6.22
CA GLY A 35 -0.88 -0.99 -6.72
C GLY A 35 -0.90 -1.99 -5.58
N ILE A 36 -2.00 -2.72 -5.46
CA ILE A 36 -2.05 -3.96 -4.72
C ILE A 36 -1.20 -5.01 -5.46
N ASP A 37 0.10 -4.72 -5.61
CA ASP A 37 1.09 -5.77 -5.46
C ASP A 37 0.76 -6.37 -4.11
N ALA A 38 0.32 -7.62 -4.10
CA ALA A 38 0.17 -8.39 -2.88
C ALA A 38 1.55 -8.52 -2.22
N LYS A 39 2.04 -7.44 -1.59
CA LYS A 39 3.17 -7.50 -0.69
C LYS A 39 2.62 -8.15 0.55
N ALA A 40 2.81 -9.46 0.57
CA ALA A 40 2.57 -10.32 1.71
C ALA A 40 2.93 -9.55 2.97
N SER A 41 1.91 -9.30 3.80
CA SER A 41 2.03 -8.88 5.17
C SER A 41 2.79 -9.99 5.90
N GLY A 42 4.11 -9.99 5.76
CA GLY A 42 4.98 -10.70 6.67
C GLY A 42 4.81 -10.13 8.08
N PRO A 43 5.27 -10.84 9.11
CA PRO A 43 5.11 -10.46 10.52
C PRO A 43 5.89 -9.19 10.93
N GLY A 44 6.42 -8.44 9.98
CA GLY A 44 7.05 -7.15 10.21
C GLY A 44 7.30 -6.37 8.92
N GLY A 45 7.28 -5.05 9.04
CA GLY A 45 7.44 -4.11 7.94
C GLY A 45 8.20 -2.87 8.38
N SER A 46 8.85 -2.21 7.42
CA SER A 46 9.65 -1.01 7.66
C SER A 46 9.18 0.12 6.74
N PHE A 47 8.75 1.25 7.32
CA PHE A 47 8.21 2.40 6.62
C PHE A 47 9.15 3.59 6.74
N ASP A 48 9.91 3.85 5.68
CA ASP A 48 10.79 5.03 5.62
C ASP A 48 9.99 6.26 5.18
N ILE A 49 9.98 7.30 6.01
CA ILE A 49 9.24 8.53 5.73
C ILE A 49 9.75 9.26 4.47
N THR A 50 11.03 9.09 4.11
CA THR A 50 11.61 9.71 2.90
C THR A 50 11.06 9.09 1.62
N LYS A 51 10.69 7.81 1.66
CA LYS A 51 9.98 7.14 0.56
C LYS A 51 8.54 7.61 0.41
N LEU A 52 8.00 8.25 1.44
CA LEU A 52 6.68 8.88 1.44
C LEU A 52 6.76 10.38 1.14
N GLY A 53 7.93 10.89 0.76
CA GLY A 53 8.13 12.29 0.38
C GLY A 53 8.54 13.22 1.52
N ALA A 54 8.83 12.69 2.72
CA ALA A 54 9.39 13.51 3.79
C ALA A 54 10.78 14.03 3.38
N SER A 55 11.03 15.31 3.63
CA SER A 55 12.32 15.96 3.37
C SER A 55 12.95 16.41 4.68
N GLY A 56 14.16 15.95 4.96
CA GLY A 56 14.92 16.31 6.16
C GLY A 56 15.58 17.70 6.11
N ASN A 57 14.95 18.66 5.42
CA ASN A 57 15.49 20.01 5.17
C ASN A 57 14.99 21.08 6.16
N GLY A 58 14.14 20.72 7.11
CA GLY A 58 13.54 21.58 8.13
C GLY A 58 12.54 22.60 7.61
N LYS A 59 12.22 22.57 6.30
CA LYS A 59 11.41 23.58 5.61
C LYS A 59 10.15 22.97 4.99
N THR A 60 10.23 21.71 4.56
CA THR A 60 9.11 21.00 3.94
C THR A 60 8.29 20.29 5.01
N ASP A 61 6.99 20.56 5.05
CA ASP A 61 6.06 19.87 5.92
C ASP A 61 6.02 18.36 5.57
N SER A 62 6.46 17.54 6.52
CA SER A 62 6.52 16.08 6.44
C SER A 62 5.41 15.41 7.28
N THR A 63 4.42 16.16 7.77
CA THR A 63 3.28 15.63 8.55
C THR A 63 2.56 14.53 7.81
N LYS A 64 2.24 14.74 6.53
CA LYS A 64 1.53 13.75 5.71
C LYS A 64 2.34 12.44 5.63
N ALA A 65 3.64 12.54 5.36
CA ALA A 65 4.51 11.37 5.25
C ALA A 65 4.61 10.58 6.57
N VAL A 66 4.70 11.26 7.71
CA VAL A 66 4.72 10.59 9.03
C VAL A 66 3.36 9.97 9.36
N GLN A 67 2.25 10.63 9.04
CA GLN A 67 0.90 10.08 9.23
C GLN A 67 0.66 8.85 8.35
N GLU A 68 1.10 8.88 7.09
CA GLU A 68 0.99 7.75 6.17
C GLU A 68 1.85 6.57 6.62
N ALA A 69 3.08 6.83 7.09
CA ALA A 69 3.95 5.81 7.68
C ALA A 69 3.27 5.16 8.90
N TRP A 70 2.69 5.97 9.78
CA TRP A 70 1.97 5.49 10.95
C TRP A 70 0.74 4.67 10.59
N ALA A 71 -0.12 5.15 9.69
CA ALA A 71 -1.32 4.44 9.28
C ALA A 71 -0.98 3.07 8.67
N SER A 72 0.06 3.02 7.83
CA SER A 72 0.52 1.79 7.19
C SER A 72 1.13 0.82 8.21
N ALA A 73 1.95 1.33 9.13
CA ALA A 73 2.53 0.54 10.22
C ALA A 73 1.44 0.02 11.18
N CYS A 74 0.53 0.88 11.62
CA CYS A 74 -0.54 0.52 12.54
C CYS A 74 -1.49 -0.53 11.93
N GLY A 75 -1.77 -0.45 10.62
CA GLY A 75 -2.55 -1.48 9.90
C GLY A 75 -1.81 -2.81 9.69
N GLY A 76 -0.48 -2.81 9.77
CA GLY A 76 0.36 -3.99 9.62
C GLY A 76 0.27 -4.94 10.81
N THR A 77 0.21 -6.25 10.53
CA THR A 77 0.27 -7.26 11.59
C THR A 77 1.74 -7.52 11.96
N GLY A 78 2.04 -7.59 13.26
CA GLY A 78 3.38 -7.88 13.78
C GLY A 78 4.22 -6.63 14.09
N LYS A 79 5.55 -6.73 13.99
CA LYS A 79 6.49 -5.65 14.38
C LYS A 79 6.72 -4.68 13.22
N GLN A 80 6.23 -3.47 13.36
CA GLN A 80 6.28 -2.45 12.32
C GLN A 80 7.22 -1.35 12.76
N THR A 81 8.14 -0.94 11.90
CA THR A 81 9.16 0.06 12.22
C THR A 81 9.04 1.25 11.28
N ILE A 82 8.88 2.45 11.80
CA ILE A 82 8.88 3.69 11.03
C ILE A 82 10.30 4.24 11.07
N LEU A 83 10.98 4.33 9.92
CA LEU A 83 12.34 4.85 9.86
C LEU A 83 12.31 6.36 9.59
N ILE A 84 12.88 7.11 10.53
CA ILE A 84 13.14 8.54 10.41
C ILE A 84 14.66 8.72 10.32
N PRO A 85 15.23 8.99 9.13
CA PRO A 85 16.66 9.19 8.99
C PRO A 85 17.11 10.49 9.66
N LYS A 86 18.43 10.72 9.75
CA LYS A 86 18.95 11.98 10.27
C LYS A 86 18.57 13.13 9.33
N GLY A 87 18.00 14.18 9.91
CA GLY A 87 17.59 15.39 9.22
C GLY A 87 16.62 16.18 10.08
N ASP A 88 16.32 17.40 9.64
CA ASP A 88 15.30 18.24 10.27
C ASP A 88 13.98 18.01 9.54
N PHE A 89 12.99 17.42 10.20
CA PHE A 89 11.67 17.19 9.61
C PHE A 89 10.67 18.14 10.26
N LEU A 90 10.15 19.07 9.47
CA LEU A 90 9.06 19.93 9.94
C LEU A 90 7.79 19.08 9.98
N VAL A 91 7.22 18.90 11.17
CA VAL A 91 5.93 18.24 11.36
C VAL A 91 5.02 19.16 12.17
N GLY A 92 3.80 19.34 11.68
CA GLY A 92 2.69 19.90 12.42
C GLY A 92 2.05 18.88 13.37
N GLN A 93 0.75 19.03 13.59
CA GLN A 93 0.00 18.14 14.46
C GLN A 93 -0.06 16.72 13.88
N LEU A 94 0.39 15.73 14.66
CA LEU A 94 0.32 14.33 14.32
C LEU A 94 -0.77 13.66 15.15
N ASN A 95 -1.56 12.81 14.50
CA ASN A 95 -2.60 12.03 15.16
C ASN A 95 -2.30 10.55 15.00
N PHE A 96 -1.80 9.95 16.07
CA PHE A 96 -1.46 8.53 16.12
C PHE A 96 -2.66 7.73 16.65
N THR A 97 -3.72 7.66 15.85
CA THR A 97 -4.94 6.94 16.24
C THR A 97 -4.89 5.49 15.77
N GLY A 98 -5.30 4.59 16.66
CA GLY A 98 -5.51 3.17 16.38
C GLY A 98 -6.91 2.86 15.86
N PRO A 99 -7.23 1.59 15.55
CA PRO A 99 -6.66 0.40 16.16
C PRO A 99 -5.44 -0.18 15.42
N CYS A 100 -4.34 -0.38 16.15
CA CYS A 100 -3.16 -1.03 15.57
C CYS A 100 -3.24 -2.55 15.70
N LYS A 101 -2.83 -3.26 14.66
CA LYS A 101 -2.81 -4.74 14.58
C LYS A 101 -1.52 -5.36 15.12
N GLY A 102 -0.57 -4.52 15.53
CA GLY A 102 0.75 -4.93 15.93
C GLY A 102 1.49 -3.84 16.70
N ASP A 103 2.75 -4.13 16.99
CA ASP A 103 3.68 -3.25 17.70
C ASP A 103 4.31 -2.29 16.69
N VAL A 104 4.18 -0.97 16.93
CA VAL A 104 4.75 0.06 16.06
C VAL A 104 5.91 0.72 16.80
N THR A 105 7.11 0.59 16.25
CA THR A 105 8.33 1.25 16.71
C THR A 105 8.68 2.39 15.75
N ILE A 106 9.16 3.52 16.27
CA ILE A 106 9.66 4.67 15.50
C ILE A 106 11.16 4.80 15.80
#